data_AF-A0A372BTY8-F1
#
_entry.id   AF-A0A372BTY8-F1
#
_cell.length_a   1.000
_cell.length_b   1.000
_cell.length_c   1.000
_cell.angle_alpha   90.00
_cell.angle_beta   90.00
_cell.angle_gamma   90.00
#
_symmetry.space_group_name_H-M   'P 1'
#
loop_
_entity.id
_entity.type
_entity.pdbx_description
1 polymer ?
#
loop_
_entity_poly.entity_id
_entity_poly.type
_entity_poly.pdbx_seq_one_letter_code
_entity_poly.pdbx_strand_id
1 'polypeptide(L)'
;MENTITAEEIKRRGISAVDEALKYGPVHVIQRSKRRYVILSEENYQSLARHSQARSAIWSHVTSGTSEQSRSKADIDQQIQKERRAWDT
;
A
#
# COMPACT_ATOMS: atom_id res chain seq x y z
N MET A 1 11.09 16.50 -10.08
CA MET A 1 10.33 17.74 -9.83
C MET A 1 9.15 17.35 -8.96
N GLU A 2 9.00 17.92 -7.77
CA GLU A 2 7.87 17.60 -6.89
C GLU A 2 6.64 18.39 -7.33
N ASN A 3 5.56 17.67 -7.64
CA ASN A 3 4.30 18.25 -8.06
C ASN A 3 3.59 18.87 -6.85
N THR A 4 3.48 20.19 -6.85
CA THR A 4 3.10 20.97 -5.67
C THR A 4 2.15 22.09 -6.05
N ILE A 5 1.13 22.32 -5.23
CA ILE A 5 0.16 23.40 -5.42
C ILE A 5 -0.04 24.15 -4.10
N THR A 6 -0.15 25.48 -4.15
CA THR A 6 -0.47 26.25 -2.94
C THR A 6 -1.98 26.25 -2.68
N ALA A 7 -2.36 26.35 -1.40
CA ALA A 7 -3.76 26.53 -1.03
C ALA A 7 -4.37 27.82 -1.63
N GLU A 8 -3.55 28.81 -1.96
CA GLU A 8 -3.98 30.06 -2.60
C GLU A 8 -4.29 29.86 -4.08
N GLU A 9 -3.48 29.08 -4.80
CA GLU A 9 -3.77 28.70 -6.19
C GLU A 9 -5.07 27.90 -6.29
N ILE A 10 -5.30 26.95 -5.38
CA ILE A 10 -6.57 26.20 -5.33
C ILE A 10 -7.74 27.17 -5.10
N LYS A 11 -7.60 28.14 -4.20
CA LYS A 11 -8.66 29.15 -3.97
C LYS A 11 -8.92 30.03 -5.19
N ARG A 12 -7.87 30.39 -5.94
CA ARG A 12 -7.97 31.31 -7.09
C ARG A 12 -8.52 30.63 -8.35
N ARG A 13 -8.13 29.38 -8.58
CA ARG A 13 -8.43 28.64 -9.82
C ARG A 13 -9.45 27.50 -9.62
N GLY A 14 -9.77 27.17 -8.37
CA GLY A 14 -10.69 26.09 -8.04
C GLY A 14 -10.14 24.71 -8.36
N ILE A 15 -11.05 23.79 -8.69
CA ILE A 15 -10.74 22.38 -8.95
C ILE A 15 -9.88 22.19 -10.21
N SER A 16 -9.99 23.07 -11.20
CA SER A 16 -9.22 22.94 -12.46
C SER A 16 -7.71 22.99 -12.23
N ALA A 17 -7.25 23.74 -11.22
CA ALA A 17 -5.83 23.76 -10.85
C ALA A 17 -5.36 22.39 -10.33
N VAL A 18 -6.23 21.69 -9.61
CA VAL A 18 -6.00 20.36 -9.08
C VAL A 18 -5.99 19.35 -10.22
N ASP A 19 -6.95 19.44 -11.14
CA ASP A 19 -7.04 18.54 -12.31
C ASP A 19 -5.81 18.66 -13.21
N GLU A 20 -5.34 19.88 -13.47
CA GLU A 20 -4.11 20.12 -14.24
C GLU A 20 -2.87 19.57 -13.53
N ALA A 21 -2.77 19.79 -12.21
CA ALA A 21 -1.65 19.28 -11.44
C ALA A 21 -1.66 17.75 -11.38
N LEU A 22 -2.82 17.11 -11.19
CA LEU A 22 -2.96 15.65 -11.10
C LEU A 22 -2.53 14.90 -12.36
N LYS A 23 -2.52 15.54 -13.54
CA LYS A 23 -1.99 14.95 -14.79
C LYS A 23 -0.53 14.52 -14.68
N TYR A 24 0.24 15.18 -13.80
CA TYR A 24 1.65 14.89 -13.57
C TYR A 24 1.86 13.96 -12.35
N GLY A 25 0.79 13.42 -11.79
CA GLY A 25 0.81 12.51 -10.64
C GLY A 25 0.36 13.17 -9.32
N PRO A 26 0.63 12.52 -8.17
CA PRO A 26 0.25 13.01 -6.84
C PRO A 26 0.69 14.45 -6.58
N VAL A 27 -0.19 15.27 -5.99
CA VAL A 27 0.07 16.69 -5.77
C VAL A 27 0.19 16.99 -4.27
N HIS A 28 1.27 17.65 -3.86
CA HIS A 28 1.42 18.15 -2.50
C HIS A 28 0.79 19.54 -2.35
N VAL A 29 -0.09 19.71 -1.36
CA VAL A 29 -0.68 21.02 -1.05
C VAL A 29 0.15 21.73 0.00
N ILE A 30 0.67 22.91 -0.34
CA ILE A 30 1.35 23.82 0.57
C ILE A 30 0.33 24.78 1.18
N GLN A 31 0.28 24.82 2.52
CA GLN A 31 -0.51 25.77 3.29
C GLN A 31 0.35 26.37 4.40
N ARG A 32 0.40 27.70 4.51
CA ARG A 32 1.24 28.43 5.50
C ARG A 32 2.71 27.97 5.45
N SER A 33 3.26 27.88 4.23
CA SER A 33 4.65 27.47 3.96
C SER A 33 5.02 26.04 4.40
N LYS A 34 4.02 25.16 4.60
CA LYS A 34 4.23 23.74 4.93
C LYS A 34 3.38 22.83 4.07
N ARG A 35 3.91 21.66 3.69
CA ARG A 35 3.14 20.59 3.04
C ARG A 35 2.19 19.98 4.07
N ARG A 36 0.89 20.11 3.84
CA ARG A 36 -0.13 19.63 4.77
C ARG A 36 -0.98 18.49 4.21
N TYR A 37 -1.21 18.50 2.91
CA TYR A 37 -2.10 17.54 2.27
C TYR A 37 -1.45 16.98 1.02
N VAL A 38 -1.92 15.80 0.61
CA VAL A 38 -1.60 15.19 -0.67
C VAL A 38 -2.91 14.89 -1.37
N ILE A 39 -3.02 15.30 -2.62
CA ILE A 39 -4.16 14.98 -3.47
C ILE A 39 -3.74 13.86 -4.41
N LEU A 40 -4.57 12.83 -4.47
CA LEU A 40 -4.41 11.67 -5.33
C LEU A 40 -5.65 11.55 -6.23
N SER A 41 -5.48 10.92 -7.39
CA SER A 41 -6.64 10.43 -8.13
C SER A 41 -7.33 9.33 -7.31
N GLU A 42 -8.63 9.15 -7.55
CA GLU A 42 -9.43 8.13 -6.88
C GLU A 42 -8.85 6.73 -7.07
N GLU A 43 -8.40 6.40 -8.29
CA GLU A 43 -7.76 5.11 -8.58
C GLU A 43 -6.50 4.89 -7.73
N ASN A 44 -5.63 5.90 -7.64
CA ASN A 44 -4.41 5.82 -6.85
C ASN A 44 -4.71 5.71 -5.36
N TYR A 45 -5.74 6.43 -4.88
CA TYR A 45 -6.21 6.32 -3.50
C TYR A 45 -6.74 4.92 -3.20
N GLN A 46 -7.60 4.36 -4.06
CA GLN A 46 -8.14 3.02 -3.90
C GLN A 46 -7.04 1.96 -3.92
N SER A 47 -6.07 2.08 -4.84
CA SER A 47 -4.91 1.20 -4.87
C SER A 47 -4.16 1.24 -3.54
N LEU A 48 -3.84 2.43 -3.03
CA LEU A 48 -3.15 2.59 -1.75
C LEU A 48 -3.97 2.01 -0.57
N ALA A 49 -5.27 2.29 -0.54
CA ALA A 49 -6.17 1.81 0.51
C ALA A 49 -6.27 0.28 0.53
N ARG A 50 -6.39 -0.35 -0.65
CA ARG A 50 -6.42 -1.82 -0.77
C ARG A 50 -5.13 -2.45 -0.29
N HIS A 51 -3.96 -1.91 -0.68
CA HIS A 51 -2.67 -2.40 -0.21
C HIS A 51 -2.51 -2.27 1.32
N SER A 52 -2.97 -1.16 1.90
CA SER A 52 -2.96 -0.95 3.35
C SER A 52 -3.83 -1.98 4.08
N GLN A 53 -5.06 -2.23 3.58
CA GLN A 53 -5.96 -3.23 4.15
C GLN A 53 -5.40 -4.65 4.04
N ALA A 54 -4.88 -5.02 2.87
CA ALA A 54 -4.24 -6.32 2.66
C ALA A 54 -3.05 -6.53 3.62
N ARG A 55 -2.21 -5.51 3.79
CA ARG A 55 -1.10 -5.55 4.74
C ARG A 55 -1.60 -5.72 6.17
N SER A 56 -2.61 -4.96 6.60
CA SER A 56 -3.19 -5.09 7.94
C SER A 56 -3.76 -6.49 8.20
N ALA A 57 -4.47 -7.07 7.23
CA ALA A 57 -5.00 -8.42 7.33
C ALA A 57 -3.87 -9.46 7.51
N ILE A 58 -2.81 -9.39 6.69
CA ILE A 58 -1.65 -10.28 6.82
C ILE A 58 -1.01 -10.12 8.20
N TRP A 59 -0.77 -8.89 8.67
CA TRP A 59 -0.20 -8.65 9.99
C TRP A 59 -1.09 -9.19 11.11
N SER A 60 -2.40 -9.06 10.99
CA SER A 60 -3.32 -9.66 11.95
C SER A 60 -3.19 -11.19 11.95
N HIS A 61 -3.12 -11.86 10.81
CA HIS A 61 -2.93 -13.32 10.78
C HIS A 61 -1.59 -13.78 11.38
N VAL A 62 -0.51 -13.03 11.12
CA VAL A 62 0.83 -13.34 11.67
C VAL A 62 0.87 -13.13 13.19
N THR A 63 0.21 -12.09 13.69
CA THR A 63 0.26 -11.71 15.12
C THR A 63 -0.82 -12.40 15.97
N SER A 64 -1.96 -12.74 15.36
CA SER A 64 -3.09 -13.41 16.03
C SER A 64 -2.83 -14.89 16.29
N GLY A 65 -1.66 -15.40 15.89
CA GLY A 65 -1.18 -16.73 16.27
C GLY A 65 -2.25 -17.80 16.11
N THR A 66 -2.71 -18.03 14.88
CA THR A 66 -3.49 -19.24 14.58
C THR A 66 -2.53 -20.43 14.56
N SER A 67 -2.13 -20.87 15.75
CA SER A 67 -1.29 -22.06 15.98
C SER A 67 -2.09 -23.36 15.92
N GLU A 68 -3.34 -23.34 15.42
CA GLU A 68 -4.16 -24.55 15.26
C GLU A 68 -3.46 -25.63 14.40
N GLN A 69 -2.43 -25.26 13.63
CA GLN A 69 -1.57 -26.19 12.90
C GLN A 69 -0.08 -25.84 13.09
N SER A 70 0.38 -25.71 14.34
CA SER A 70 1.82 -25.73 14.63
C SER A 70 2.39 -27.11 14.28
N ARG A 71 2.82 -27.29 13.02
CA ARG A 71 3.59 -28.47 12.60
C ARG A 71 4.98 -28.37 13.18
N SER A 72 5.48 -29.48 13.74
CA SER A 72 6.85 -29.50 14.22
C SER A 72 7.81 -29.36 13.04
N LYS A 73 9.00 -28.81 13.29
CA LYS A 73 10.08 -28.75 12.29
C LYS A 73 10.35 -30.14 11.69
N ALA A 74 10.27 -31.19 12.49
CA ALA A 74 10.49 -32.57 12.06
C ALA A 74 9.42 -33.04 11.06
N ASP A 75 8.15 -32.70 11.27
CA ASP A 75 7.06 -33.05 10.35
C ASP A 75 7.21 -32.35 9.00
N ILE A 76 7.62 -31.07 9.03
CA ILE A 76 7.90 -30.27 7.83
C ILE A 76 9.07 -30.88 7.05
N ASP A 77 10.18 -31.17 7.74
CA ASP A 77 11.38 -31.75 7.11
C ASP A 77 11.07 -33.14 6.51
N GLN A 78 10.29 -33.96 7.20
CA GLN A 78 9.89 -35.30 6.73
C GLN A 78 8.97 -35.22 5.49
N GLN A 79 8.05 -34.27 5.45
CA GLN A 79 7.17 -34.07 4.29
C GLN A 79 7.95 -33.58 3.07
N ILE A 80 8.78 -32.54 3.22
CA ILE A 80 9.61 -32.01 2.13
C ILE A 80 10.51 -33.10 1.55
N GLN A 81 11.07 -33.97 2.40
CA GLN A 81 11.93 -35.05 1.94
C GLN A 81 11.19 -36.15 1.20
N LYS A 82 9.93 -36.45 1.57
CA LYS A 82 9.05 -37.35 0.79
C LYS A 82 8.72 -36.77 -0.58
N GLU A 83 8.37 -35.49 -0.65
CA GLU A 83 8.06 -34.79 -1.91
C GLU A 83 9.26 -34.76 -2.86
N ARG A 84 10.47 -34.47 -2.35
CA ARG A 84 11.70 -34.48 -3.15
C ARG A 84 12.03 -35.87 -3.71
N ARG A 85 11.91 -36.92 -2.90
CA ARG A 85 12.13 -38.30 -3.35
C ARG A 85 11.13 -38.72 -4.44
N ALA A 86 9.91 -38.20 -4.40
CA ALA A 86 8.90 -38.46 -5.41
C ALA A 86 9.16 -37.75 -6.75
N TRP A 87 10.04 -36.75 -6.79
CA TRP A 87 10.46 -36.08 -8.04
C TRP A 87 11.68 -36.74 -8.69
N ASP A 88 12.44 -37.53 -7.92
CA ASP A 88 13.60 -38.29 -8.40
C ASP A 88 13.22 -39.67 -9.01
N THR A 89 11.92 -39.98 -9.11
CA THR A 89 11.37 -41.20 -9.72
C THR A 89 10.60 -40.85 -10.99
#